data_AF-A0AAD9P3K2-F1
#
_entry.id   AF-A0AAD9P3K2-F1
#
_cell.length_a   1.000
_cell.length_b   1.000
_cell.length_c   1.000
_cell.angle_alpha   90.00
_cell.angle_beta   90.00
_cell.angle_gamma   90.00
#
_symmetry.space_group_name_H-M   'P 1'
#
loop_
_entity.id
_entity.type
_entity.pdbx_description
1 polymer ?
#
loop_
_entity_poly.entity_id
_entity_poly.type
_entity_poly.pdbx_seq_one_letter_code
_entity_poly.pdbx_strand_id
1 'polypeptide(L)'
;MTTRSACTQRYAREVTTPEVKEVPGFVSVMTRDDGDVMRRLLRTFVQTVDAINITYLMYSGTLLGSYRHHSIIIPWDDDVDLMVDAAKRSQVIRAMASLGSAFHLNT
;
A
#
# COMPACT_ATOMS: atom_id res chain seq x y z
N MET A 1 0.36 -14.87 27.68
CA MET A 1 -0.46 -15.50 26.62
C MET A 1 -0.79 -14.42 25.60
N THR A 2 -0.10 -14.42 24.46
CA THR A 2 -0.32 -13.43 23.40
C THR A 2 -0.36 -14.21 22.09
N THR A 3 -1.56 -14.53 21.63
CA THR A 3 -1.79 -15.16 20.33
C THR A 3 -1.49 -14.15 19.24
N ARG A 4 -0.23 -14.10 18.79
CA ARG A 4 0.09 -13.55 17.48
C ARG A 4 -0.60 -14.43 16.44
N SER A 5 -1.53 -13.86 15.69
CA SER A 5 -2.22 -14.53 14.59
C SER A 5 -1.19 -15.19 13.66
N ALA A 6 -1.36 -16.48 13.40
CA ALA A 6 -0.50 -17.27 12.52
C ALA A 6 -0.47 -16.78 11.06
N CYS A 7 -1.33 -15.82 10.70
CA CYS A 7 -1.49 -15.32 9.34
C CYS A 7 -0.35 -14.39 8.90
N THR A 8 0.25 -13.61 9.80
CA THR A 8 1.25 -12.58 9.44
C THR A 8 2.69 -13.10 9.38
N GLN A 9 3.00 -14.24 10.00
CA GLN A 9 4.38 -14.73 10.09
C GLN A 9 4.85 -15.50 8.85
N ARG A 10 3.95 -15.96 7.97
CA ARG A 10 4.33 -16.76 6.79
C ARG A 10 4.75 -15.91 5.59
N TYR A 11 4.24 -14.69 5.48
CA TYR A 11 4.46 -13.83 4.30
C TYR A 11 5.83 -13.12 4.27
N ALA A 12 6.50 -13.00 5.42
CA ALA A 12 7.73 -12.22 5.54
C ALA A 12 9.02 -12.94 5.07
N ARG A 13 8.96 -14.23 4.70
CA ARG A 13 10.17 -15.04 4.41
C ARG A 13 10.47 -15.29 2.94
N GLU A 14 9.58 -14.92 2.01
CA GLU A 14 9.70 -15.29 0.59
C GLU A 14 9.75 -14.11 -0.39
N VAL A 15 9.99 -12.87 0.09
CA VAL A 15 10.18 -11.73 -0.82
C VAL A 15 11.65 -11.63 -1.22
N THR A 16 12.13 -12.63 -1.96
CA THR A 16 13.20 -12.37 -2.95
C THR A 16 12.62 -11.40 -3.96
N THR A 17 13.25 -10.24 -4.13
CA THR A 17 12.84 -9.18 -5.07
C THR A 17 12.47 -9.80 -6.42
N PRO A 18 11.18 -9.82 -6.81
CA PRO A 18 10.81 -10.36 -8.10
C PRO A 18 11.32 -9.36 -9.13
N GLU A 19 12.18 -9.85 -10.01
CA GLU A 19 12.50 -9.19 -11.26
C GLU A 19 11.18 -8.82 -11.94
N VAL A 20 10.92 -7.53 -12.11
CA VAL A 20 9.66 -7.02 -12.66
C VAL A 20 9.57 -7.51 -14.11
N LYS A 21 8.81 -8.59 -14.33
CA LYS A 21 8.57 -9.14 -15.67
C LYS A 21 7.73 -8.15 -16.45
N GLU A 22 8.36 -7.42 -17.36
CA GLU A 22 7.66 -6.60 -18.34
C GLU A 22 6.81 -7.54 -19.22
N VAL A 23 5.49 -7.36 -19.18
CA VAL A 23 4.56 -8.12 -20.01
C VAL A 23 4.43 -7.38 -21.34
N PRO A 24 4.76 -8.01 -22.49
CA PRO A 24 4.68 -7.34 -23.78
C PRO A 24 3.26 -6.79 -24.03
N GLY A 25 3.17 -5.49 -24.33
CA GLY A 25 1.90 -4.78 -24.57
C GLY A 25 1.32 -4.03 -23.38
N PHE A 26 1.91 -4.15 -22.19
CA PHE A 26 1.50 -3.40 -20.99
C PHE A 26 2.65 -2.53 -20.50
N VAL A 27 2.68 -1.28 -20.97
CA VAL A 27 3.68 -0.29 -20.56
C VAL A 27 3.33 0.24 -19.18
N SER A 28 4.34 0.31 -18.31
CA SER A 28 4.17 0.91 -16.98
C SER A 28 3.92 2.41 -17.11
N VAL A 29 2.83 2.93 -16.57
CA VAL A 29 2.55 4.38 -16.51
C VAL A 29 3.51 5.05 -15.55
N MET A 30 3.80 4.39 -14.43
CA MET A 30 4.76 4.87 -13.44
C MET A 30 6.18 4.43 -13.75
N THR A 31 7.14 5.34 -13.53
CA THR A 31 8.57 4.99 -13.55
C THR A 31 8.95 4.17 -12.30
N ARG A 32 10.17 3.61 -12.29
CA ARG A 32 10.68 2.91 -11.10
C ARG A 32 10.75 3.83 -9.88
N ASP A 33 11.14 5.09 -10.07
CA ASP A 33 11.25 6.08 -9.01
C ASP A 33 9.88 6.45 -8.46
N ASP A 34 8.88 6.63 -9.33
CA ASP A 34 7.49 6.85 -8.91
C ASP A 34 6.96 5.66 -8.09
N GLY A 35 7.29 4.44 -8.53
CA GLY A 35 6.96 3.21 -7.80
C GLY A 35 7.56 3.15 -6.40
N ASP A 36 8.79 3.63 -6.22
CA ASP A 36 9.45 3.70 -4.93
C ASP A 36 8.86 4.80 -4.03
N VAL A 37 8.46 5.93 -4.60
CA VAL A 37 7.70 6.96 -3.87
C VAL A 37 6.35 6.41 -3.43
N MET A 38 5.59 5.75 -4.31
CA MET A 38 4.30 5.14 -3.98
C MET A 38 4.44 4.09 -2.88
N ARG A 39 5.48 3.25 -2.92
CA ARG A 39 5.81 2.29 -1.86
C ARG A 39 6.04 2.97 -0.51
N ARG A 40 6.74 4.10 -0.50
CA ARG A 40 6.98 4.87 0.72
C ARG A 40 5.68 5.48 1.24
N LEU A 41 4.85 6.06 0.39
CA LEU A 41 3.54 6.60 0.77
C LEU A 41 2.63 5.52 1.38
N LEU A 42 2.51 4.36 0.71
CA LEU A 42 1.73 3.24 1.20
C LEU A 42 2.24 2.73 2.54
N ARG A 43 3.57 2.60 2.72
CA ARG A 43 4.18 2.20 3.98
C ARG A 43 3.85 3.20 5.10
N THR A 44 3.97 4.50 4.84
CA THR A 44 3.64 5.54 5.81
C THR A 44 2.17 5.48 6.21
N PHE A 45 1.27 5.32 5.24
CA PHE A 45 -0.16 5.14 5.51
C PHE A 45 -0.41 3.94 6.43
N VAL A 46 0.11 2.77 6.08
CA VAL A 46 -0.05 1.53 6.87
C VAL A 46 0.44 1.73 8.30
N GLN A 47 1.64 2.29 8.48
CA GLN A 47 2.19 2.55 9.81
C GLN A 47 1.32 3.50 10.63
N THR A 48 0.75 4.52 9.99
CA THR A 48 -0.12 5.52 10.64
C THR A 48 -1.44 4.91 11.08
N VAL A 49 -2.05 4.08 10.23
CA VAL A 49 -3.34 3.44 10.50
C VAL A 49 -3.20 2.28 11.49
N ASP A 50 -2.09 1.53 11.42
CA ASP A 50 -1.75 0.50 12.41
C ASP A 50 -1.52 1.09 13.81
N ALA A 51 -0.89 2.27 13.90
CA ALA A 51 -0.65 2.94 15.18
C ALA A 51 -1.95 3.32 15.91
N ILE A 52 -3.05 3.50 15.18
CA ILE A 52 -4.39 3.76 15.74
C ILE A 52 -5.28 2.50 15.75
N ASN A 53 -4.69 1.33 15.48
CA ASN A 53 -5.32 0.02 15.53
C ASN A 53 -6.60 -0.08 14.68
N ILE A 54 -6.56 0.47 13.47
CA ILE A 54 -7.63 0.36 12.49
C ILE A 54 -7.26 -0.69 11.47
N THR A 55 -8.18 -1.62 11.20
CA THR A 55 -8.02 -2.59 10.12
C THR A 55 -8.27 -1.91 8.78
N TYR A 56 -7.40 -2.18 7.81
CA TYR A 56 -7.51 -1.77 6.43
C TYR A 56 -7.39 -2.99 5.51
N LEU A 57 -7.89 -2.87 4.28
CA LEU A 57 -7.85 -3.92 3.26
C LEU A 57 -7.41 -3.31 1.93
N MET A 58 -6.58 -4.02 1.16
CA MET A 58 -6.35 -3.66 -0.24
C MET A 58 -7.63 -3.87 -1.04
N TYR A 59 -7.91 -2.99 -1.98
CA TYR A 59 -9.14 -3.02 -2.75
C TYR A 59 -8.87 -2.94 -4.27
N SER A 60 -9.86 -3.34 -5.07
CA SER A 60 -9.90 -3.15 -6.53
C SER A 60 -8.61 -3.54 -7.28
N GLY A 61 -8.10 -2.65 -8.14
CA GLY A 61 -6.92 -2.83 -8.99
C GLY A 61 -5.66 -3.13 -8.20
N THR A 62 -5.47 -2.47 -7.04
CA THR A 62 -4.34 -2.75 -6.14
C THR A 62 -4.36 -4.18 -5.62
N LEU A 63 -5.51 -4.67 -5.15
CA LEU A 63 -5.63 -6.05 -4.68
C LEU A 63 -5.34 -7.04 -5.83
N LEU A 64 -5.92 -6.78 -7.01
CA LEU A 64 -5.74 -7.63 -8.18
C LEU A 64 -4.28 -7.66 -8.67
N GLY A 65 -3.62 -6.51 -8.69
CA GLY A 65 -2.20 -6.37 -9.02
C GLY A 65 -1.32 -7.17 -8.06
N SER A 66 -1.58 -7.03 -6.76
CA SER A 66 -0.86 -7.78 -5.71
C SER A 66 -0.99 -9.30 -5.88
N TYR A 67 -2.17 -9.78 -6.26
CA TYR A 67 -2.45 -11.20 -6.43
C TYR A 67 -1.88 -11.77 -7.73
N ARG A 68 -2.06 -11.06 -8.86
CA ARG A 68 -1.70 -11.57 -10.20
C ARG A 68 -0.23 -11.40 -10.54
N HIS A 69 0.35 -10.26 -10.18
CA HIS A 69 1.67 -9.85 -10.65
C HIS A 69 2.72 -9.84 -9.52
N HIS A 70 2.29 -10.05 -8.26
CA HIS A 70 3.13 -9.85 -7.08
C HIS A 70 3.83 -8.47 -7.06
N SER A 71 3.28 -7.52 -7.81
CA SER A 71 3.63 -6.12 -7.82
C SER A 71 2.58 -5.33 -7.05
N ILE A 72 2.94 -4.16 -6.56
CA ILE A 72 2.01 -3.32 -5.77
C ILE A 72 0.93 -2.71 -6.66
N ILE A 73 1.25 -2.48 -7.93
CA ILE A 73 0.41 -1.75 -8.89
C ILE A 73 0.40 -2.55 -10.19
N ILE A 74 -0.73 -2.51 -10.89
CA ILE A 74 -0.85 -3.02 -12.27
C ILE A 74 -0.09 -2.06 -13.20
N PRO A 75 0.61 -2.51 -14.25
CA PRO A 75 1.48 -1.62 -15.02
C PRO A 75 0.82 -0.33 -15.50
N TRP A 76 -0.45 -0.37 -15.91
CA TRP A 76 -1.17 0.80 -16.40
C TRP A 76 -1.92 1.61 -15.33
N ASP A 77 -1.87 1.21 -14.05
CA ASP A 77 -2.42 1.99 -12.93
C ASP A 77 -1.42 3.06 -12.47
N ASP A 78 -1.93 4.14 -11.91
CA ASP A 78 -1.18 5.24 -11.33
C ASP A 78 -1.55 5.54 -9.86
N ASP A 79 -2.47 4.77 -9.27
CA ASP A 79 -2.96 4.95 -7.90
C ASP A 79 -2.95 3.65 -7.06
N VAL A 80 -3.37 3.79 -5.79
CA VAL A 80 -3.48 2.69 -4.82
C VAL A 80 -4.76 2.84 -4.01
N ASP A 81 -5.58 1.80 -4.04
CA ASP A 81 -6.86 1.73 -3.34
C ASP A 81 -6.75 0.94 -2.03
N LEU A 82 -7.13 1.60 -0.92
CA LEU A 82 -7.27 0.99 0.39
C LEU A 82 -8.67 1.23 0.95
N MET A 83 -9.27 0.18 1.49
CA MET A 83 -10.56 0.22 2.15
C MET A 83 -10.39 0.20 3.67
N VAL A 84 -11.11 1.08 4.35
CA VAL A 84 -11.19 1.18 5.82
C VAL A 84 -12.65 1.26 6.25
N ASP A 85 -12.93 0.93 7.51
CA ASP A 85 -14.26 1.10 8.08
C ASP A 85 -14.69 2.58 8.01
N ALA A 86 -15.82 2.85 7.37
CA ALA A 86 -16.38 4.19 7.21
C ALA A 86 -16.60 4.90 8.56
N ALA A 87 -16.94 4.16 9.62
CA ALA A 87 -17.10 4.71 10.97
C ALA A 87 -15.78 5.28 11.53
N LYS A 88 -14.64 4.84 11.01
CA LYS A 88 -13.30 5.28 11.44
C LYS A 88 -12.71 6.38 10.58
N ARG A 89 -13.41 6.82 9.52
CA ARG A 89 -12.96 7.85 8.58
C ARG A 89 -12.35 9.08 9.26
N SER A 90 -13.02 9.65 10.25
CA SER A 90 -12.53 10.85 10.95
C SER A 90 -11.26 10.59 11.77
N GLN A 91 -11.03 9.37 12.26
CA GLN A 91 -9.81 9.01 12.98
C GLN A 91 -8.63 8.91 12.01
N VAL A 92 -8.84 8.25 10.87
CA VAL A 92 -7.84 8.14 9.80
C VAL A 92 -7.44 9.52 9.28
N ILE A 93 -8.41 10.39 8.98
CA ILE A 93 -8.12 11.75 8.49
C ILE A 93 -7.26 12.53 9.50
N ARG A 94 -7.60 12.46 10.80
CA ARG A 94 -6.80 13.14 11.83
C ARG A 94 -5.38 12.58 11.94
N ALA A 95 -5.24 11.26 11.87
CA ALA A 95 -3.93 10.63 11.92
C ALA A 95 -3.08 11.01 10.69
N MET A 96 -3.66 11.00 9.49
CA MET A 96 -2.98 11.43 8.27
C MET A 96 -2.60 12.91 8.31
N ALA A 97 -3.48 13.78 8.82
CA ALA A 97 -3.17 15.21 8.97
C ALA A 97 -2.00 15.48 9.94
N SER A 98 -1.69 14.53 10.84
CA SER A 98 -0.58 14.66 11.80
C SER A 98 0.80 14.36 11.21
N LEU A 99 0.89 13.83 9.98
CA LEU A 99 2.15 13.39 9.35
C LEU A 99 3.13 14.54 8.99
N GLY A 100 2.72 15.80 9.21
CA GLY A 100 3.60 16.97 9.12
C GLY A 100 3.73 17.55 7.71
N SER A 101 4.47 18.66 7.58
CA SER A 101 4.60 19.46 6.35
C SER A 101 5.19 18.69 5.17
N ALA A 102 5.97 17.63 5.41
CA ALA A 102 6.57 16.80 4.38
C ALA A 102 5.54 16.09 3.48
N PHE A 103 4.30 15.90 3.95
CA PHE A 103 3.21 15.28 3.20
C PHE A 103 2.12 16.27 2.78
N HIS A 104 2.33 17.58 2.98
CA HIS A 104 1.43 18.60 2.46
C HIS A 104 1.79 18.87 1.00
N LEU A 105 0.78 18.82 0.13
CA LEU A 105 0.94 19.29 -1.24
C LEU A 105 1.09 20.82 -1.17
N ASN A 106 2.22 21.32 -1.67
CA ASN A 106 2.43 22.76 -1.82
C ASN A 106 1.68 23.19 -3.08
N THR A 107 0.37 23.36 -2.95
CA THR A 107 -0.53 23.80 -4.03
C THR A 107 -0.50 25.30 -4.20
#